data_AF-A0A645A1A7-F1
#
_entry.id   AF-A0A645A1A7-F1
#
_cell.length_a   1.000
_cell.length_b   1.000
_cell.length_c   1.000
_cell.angle_alpha   90.00
_cell.angle_beta   90.00
_cell.angle_gamma   90.00
#
_symmetry.space_group_name_H-M   'P 1'
#
loop_
_entity.id
_entity.type
_entity.pdbx_description
1 polymer ?
#
loop_
_entity_poly.entity_id
_entity_poly.type
_entity_poly.pdbx_seq_one_letter_code
_entity_poly.pdbx_strand_id
1 'polypeptide(L)'
;MCAASGEAVESLAKTGDPQNVDILIDKACFDDMLSGAESFGSKFMIDYVKTKIDVYNITSFIRCSKMNKSFIFLDLILSDKGYIEKCVFNDRYSKKGENEDGNTSASKLFELLSMTQYSSLFSKYNAESFSSLSFAEVERIFDFFFAGKINSLKYIPFGPEVIKEYILNREREIKNMRLVFAGKRVSLSNDEIRLNLR
;
A
#
# COMPACT_ATOMS: atom_id res chain seq x y z
N MET A 1 -14.30 13.17 -1.58
CA MET A 1 -13.52 13.52 -2.79
C MET A 1 -13.86 14.88 -3.40
N CYS A 2 -15.13 15.28 -3.59
CA CYS A 2 -15.45 16.56 -4.26
C CYS A 2 -14.83 17.79 -3.58
N ALA A 3 -14.87 17.89 -2.25
CA ALA A 3 -14.22 19.00 -1.53
C ALA A 3 -12.70 19.04 -1.76
N ALA A 4 -12.05 17.87 -1.64
CA ALA A 4 -10.60 17.75 -1.85
C ALA A 4 -10.15 18.07 -3.27
N SER A 5 -11.01 17.88 -4.29
CA SER A 5 -10.68 18.29 -5.66
C SER A 5 -10.51 19.79 -5.81
N GLY A 6 -11.31 20.60 -5.11
CA GLY A 6 -11.15 22.06 -5.10
C GLY A 6 -9.84 22.47 -4.43
N GLU A 7 -9.57 21.89 -3.25
CA GLU A 7 -8.32 22.13 -2.51
C GLU A 7 -7.09 21.70 -3.31
N ALA A 8 -7.16 20.58 -4.03
CA ALA A 8 -6.05 20.09 -4.84
C ALA A 8 -5.75 21.02 -6.02
N VAL A 9 -6.78 21.55 -6.70
CA VAL A 9 -6.61 22.53 -7.78
C VAL A 9 -5.99 23.82 -7.24
N GLU A 10 -6.44 24.32 -6.09
CA GLU A 10 -5.85 25.49 -5.45
C GLU A 10 -4.40 25.25 -5.03
N SER A 11 -4.11 24.10 -4.44
CA SER A 11 -2.77 23.72 -4.01
C SER A 11 -1.81 23.66 -5.21
N LEU A 12 -2.24 23.09 -6.33
CA LEU A 12 -1.47 23.06 -7.57
C LEU A 12 -1.22 24.47 -8.12
N ALA A 13 -2.25 25.33 -8.12
CA ALA A 13 -2.11 26.70 -8.58
C ALA A 13 -1.14 27.53 -7.71
N LYS A 14 -1.11 27.28 -6.39
CA LYS A 14 -0.26 28.00 -5.43
C LYS A 14 1.19 27.48 -5.41
N THR A 15 1.37 26.16 -5.45
CA THR A 15 2.67 25.51 -5.23
C THR A 15 3.35 25.03 -6.50
N GLY A 16 2.57 24.75 -7.55
CA GLY A 16 3.06 24.13 -8.78
C GLY A 16 3.50 22.68 -8.62
N ASP A 17 3.29 22.06 -7.46
CA ASP A 17 3.74 20.70 -7.16
C ASP A 17 2.59 19.68 -7.35
N PRO A 18 2.61 18.84 -8.40
CA PRO A 18 1.60 17.81 -8.63
C PRO A 18 1.55 16.76 -7.52
N GLN A 19 2.63 16.56 -6.78
CA GLN A 19 2.68 15.54 -5.73
C GLN A 19 1.70 15.85 -4.58
N ASN A 20 1.44 17.14 -4.33
CA ASN A 20 0.46 17.56 -3.33
C ASN A 20 -0.98 17.23 -3.77
N VAL A 21 -1.27 17.26 -5.07
CA VAL A 21 -2.57 16.87 -5.62
C VAL A 21 -2.81 15.39 -5.35
N ASP A 22 -1.83 14.54 -5.66
CA ASP A 22 -1.93 13.09 -5.45
C ASP A 22 -2.22 12.78 -3.98
N ILE A 23 -1.48 13.40 -3.05
CA ILE A 23 -1.66 13.19 -1.60
C ILE A 23 -3.08 13.58 -1.14
N LEU A 24 -3.56 14.75 -1.57
CA LEU A 24 -4.88 15.24 -1.16
C LEU A 24 -6.00 14.35 -1.70
N ILE A 25 -5.91 13.96 -2.97
CA ILE A 25 -6.91 13.10 -3.62
C ILE A 25 -6.89 11.69 -3.05
N ASP A 26 -5.71 11.09 -2.83
CA ASP A 26 -5.58 9.75 -2.25
C ASP A 26 -6.22 9.68 -0.86
N LYS A 27 -5.94 10.66 0.01
CA LYS A 27 -6.54 10.74 1.35
C LYS A 27 -8.05 10.87 1.28
N ALA A 28 -8.56 11.79 0.46
CA ALA A 28 -9.99 11.96 0.28
C ALA A 28 -10.68 10.74 -0.32
N CYS A 29 -9.97 9.96 -1.14
CA CYS A 29 -10.45 8.70 -1.69
C CYS A 29 -10.58 7.64 -0.58
N PHE A 30 -9.56 7.49 0.28
CA PHE A 30 -9.65 6.58 1.43
C PHE A 30 -10.79 6.93 2.37
N ASP A 31 -11.00 8.23 2.61
CA ASP A 31 -12.10 8.74 3.43
C ASP A 31 -13.46 8.36 2.87
N ASP A 32 -13.70 8.66 1.59
CA ASP A 32 -14.95 8.31 0.91
C ASP A 32 -15.17 6.80 0.88
N MET A 33 -14.12 6.01 0.61
CA MET A 33 -14.18 4.56 0.61
C MET A 33 -14.57 4.00 1.98
N LEU A 34 -14.00 4.54 3.06
CA LEU A 34 -14.29 4.09 4.41
C LEU A 34 -15.69 4.49 4.85
N SER A 35 -16.09 5.74 4.65
CA SER A 35 -17.45 6.20 4.95
C SER A 35 -18.51 5.44 4.15
N GLY A 36 -18.23 5.13 2.87
CA GLY A 36 -19.08 4.27 2.05
C GLY A 36 -19.21 2.86 2.64
N ALA A 37 -18.09 2.24 3.02
CA ALA A 37 -18.07 0.90 3.63
C ALA A 37 -18.82 0.85 4.97
N GLU A 38 -18.66 1.88 5.80
CA GLU A 38 -19.35 2.02 7.09
C GLU A 38 -20.85 2.22 6.92
N SER A 39 -21.26 3.09 5.98
CA SER A 39 -22.68 3.34 5.71
C SER A 39 -23.42 2.09 5.20
N PHE A 40 -22.75 1.23 4.44
CA PHE A 40 -23.28 -0.05 3.97
C PHE A 40 -23.24 -1.16 5.04
N GLY A 41 -22.46 -0.98 6.12
CA GLY A 41 -22.32 -1.97 7.19
C GLY A 41 -21.55 -3.25 6.80
N SER A 42 -20.82 -3.26 5.68
CA SER A 42 -20.03 -4.43 5.28
C SER A 42 -18.69 -4.47 6.02
N LYS A 43 -18.56 -5.41 6.97
CA LYS A 43 -17.32 -5.64 7.71
C LYS A 43 -16.13 -5.98 6.79
N PHE A 44 -16.41 -6.72 5.71
CA PHE A 44 -15.39 -7.04 4.71
C PHE A 44 -14.87 -5.78 4.02
N MET A 45 -15.77 -4.89 3.58
CA MET A 45 -15.37 -3.65 2.90
C MET A 45 -14.58 -2.73 3.83
N ILE A 46 -14.98 -2.63 5.10
CA ILE A 46 -14.24 -1.87 6.11
C ILE A 46 -12.82 -2.46 6.28
N ASP A 47 -12.71 -3.77 6.48
CA ASP A 47 -11.41 -4.46 6.59
C ASP A 47 -10.55 -4.26 5.34
N TYR A 48 -11.15 -4.38 4.16
CA TYR A 48 -10.46 -4.16 2.88
C TYR A 48 -9.91 -2.74 2.77
N VAL A 49 -10.71 -1.71 3.09
CA VAL A 49 -10.29 -0.31 3.02
C VAL A 49 -9.20 0.00 4.04
N LYS A 50 -9.36 -0.43 5.30
CA LYS A 50 -8.33 -0.24 6.34
C LYS A 50 -7.03 -0.94 6.00
N THR A 51 -7.11 -2.17 5.48
CA THR A 51 -5.94 -2.89 4.96
C THR A 51 -5.28 -2.14 3.82
N LYS A 52 -6.07 -1.59 2.88
CA LYS A 52 -5.54 -0.80 1.76
C LYS A 52 -4.81 0.46 2.23
N ILE A 53 -5.33 1.13 3.26
CA ILE A 53 -4.69 2.28 3.91
C ILE A 53 -3.36 1.89 4.56
N ASP A 54 -3.32 0.78 5.31
CA ASP A 54 -2.07 0.30 5.89
C ASP A 54 -1.02 -0.03 4.83
N VAL A 55 -1.41 -0.73 3.75
CA VAL A 55 -0.50 -1.05 2.64
C VAL A 55 0.03 0.23 1.99
N TYR A 56 -0.83 1.23 1.80
CA TYR A 56 -0.42 2.55 1.32
C TYR A 56 0.59 3.22 2.27
N ASN A 57 0.33 3.21 3.57
CA ASN A 57 1.23 3.78 4.58
C ASN A 57 2.59 3.06 4.62
N ILE A 58 2.58 1.73 4.62
CA ILE A 58 3.80 0.90 4.65
C ILE A 58 4.64 1.13 3.39
N THR A 59 4.02 1.11 2.21
CA THR A 59 4.72 1.35 0.95
C THR A 59 5.24 2.80 0.85
N SER A 60 4.47 3.77 1.36
CA SER A 60 4.88 5.18 1.44
C SER A 60 6.06 5.38 2.40
N PHE A 61 6.07 4.71 3.55
CA PHE A 61 7.19 4.71 4.49
C PHE A 61 8.46 4.19 3.84
N ILE A 62 8.39 3.02 3.18
CA ILE A 62 9.53 2.40 2.50
C ILE A 62 10.05 3.33 1.39
N ARG A 63 9.14 3.92 0.59
CA ARG A 63 9.49 4.84 -0.49
C ARG A 63 10.16 6.11 0.05
N CYS A 64 9.60 6.74 1.08
CA CYS A 64 10.17 7.93 1.70
C CYS A 64 11.55 7.65 2.30
N SER A 65 11.71 6.51 2.98
CA SER A 65 13.00 6.09 3.55
C SER A 65 14.06 5.88 2.46
N LYS A 66 13.72 5.21 1.35
CA LYS A 66 14.65 5.01 0.22
C LYS A 66 15.00 6.29 -0.52
N MET A 67 14.05 7.22 -0.64
CA MET A 67 14.25 8.53 -1.27
C MET A 67 14.83 9.58 -0.31
N ASN A 68 15.14 9.20 0.93
CA ASN A 68 15.65 10.09 1.98
C ASN A 68 14.80 11.36 2.18
N LYS A 69 13.47 11.23 2.11
CA LYS A 69 12.52 12.34 2.28
C LYS A 69 12.44 12.79 3.74
N SER A 70 11.97 14.01 3.98
CA SER A 70 11.80 14.53 5.33
C SER A 70 10.70 13.82 6.11
N PHE A 71 10.81 13.83 7.43
CA PHE A 71 9.74 13.40 8.32
C PHE A 71 8.42 14.14 8.03
N ILE A 72 8.49 15.47 7.84
CA ILE A 72 7.33 16.31 7.50
C ILE A 72 6.60 15.81 6.26
N PHE A 73 7.37 15.37 5.25
CA PHE A 73 6.79 14.84 4.02
C PHE A 73 6.12 13.48 4.23
N LEU A 74 6.73 12.60 5.02
CA LEU A 74 6.09 11.33 5.39
C LEU A 74 4.78 11.58 6.15
N ASP A 75 4.82 12.44 7.17
CA ASP A 75 3.65 12.81 7.97
C ASP A 75 2.50 13.34 7.08
N LEU A 76 2.84 14.17 6.08
CA LEU A 76 1.88 14.68 5.12
C LEU A 76 1.23 13.58 4.28
N ILE A 77 1.95 12.53 3.91
CA ILE A 77 1.43 11.43 3.07
C ILE A 77 0.56 10.46 3.86
N LEU A 78 0.99 10.09 5.08
CA LEU A 78 0.33 9.02 5.84
C LEU A 78 -1.13 9.35 6.15
N SER A 79 -1.99 8.33 6.08
CA SER A 79 -3.37 8.35 6.54
C SER A 79 -3.47 7.71 7.93
N ASP A 80 -4.38 8.21 8.76
CA ASP A 80 -4.63 7.77 10.14
C ASP A 80 -5.79 6.76 10.25
N LYS A 81 -6.47 6.44 9.15
CA LYS A 81 -7.68 5.60 9.16
C LYS A 81 -7.43 4.10 8.93
N GLY A 82 -6.17 3.68 8.96
CA GLY A 82 -5.75 2.28 8.86
C GLY A 82 -5.99 1.48 10.15
N TYR A 83 -5.41 0.29 10.24
CA TYR A 83 -5.28 -0.41 11.53
C TYR A 83 -4.06 0.05 12.30
N ILE A 84 -3.00 0.47 11.59
CA ILE A 84 -1.79 1.00 12.21
C ILE A 84 -1.92 2.52 12.26
N GLU A 85 -1.90 3.07 13.47
CA GLU A 85 -1.98 4.51 13.67
C GLU A 85 -0.78 5.23 13.05
N LYS A 86 -1.03 6.43 12.51
CA LYS A 86 -0.02 7.26 11.86
C LYS A 86 1.15 7.60 12.78
N CYS A 87 0.91 7.83 14.07
CA CYS A 87 1.94 8.11 15.07
C CYS A 87 2.97 6.97 15.17
N VAL A 88 2.54 5.72 15.05
CA VAL A 88 3.40 4.55 15.15
C VAL A 88 4.40 4.49 13.99
N PHE A 89 3.99 4.90 12.78
CA PHE A 89 4.93 5.05 11.66
C PHE A 89 5.91 6.20 11.90
N ASN A 90 5.40 7.34 12.37
CA ASN A 90 6.21 8.52 12.64
C ASN A 90 7.31 8.25 13.66
N ASP A 91 7.00 7.58 14.76
CA ASP A 91 7.96 7.22 15.83
C ASP A 91 9.07 6.29 15.35
N ARG A 92 8.81 5.50 14.31
CA ARG A 92 9.76 4.57 13.71
C ARG A 92 10.51 5.17 12.52
N TYR A 93 10.13 6.34 12.05
CA TYR A 93 10.80 7.01 10.94
C TYR A 93 12.01 7.81 11.43
N SER A 94 13.08 7.72 10.66
CA SER A 94 14.32 8.47 10.88
C SER A 94 14.98 8.68 9.52
N LYS A 95 15.63 9.83 9.28
CA LYS A 95 16.40 9.96 8.05
C LYS A 95 17.65 9.10 8.11
N LYS A 96 18.17 8.78 6.92
CA LYS A 96 19.41 8.04 6.78
C LYS A 96 20.56 8.86 7.40
N GLY A 97 21.18 8.33 8.46
CA GLY A 97 22.29 8.98 9.18
C GLY A 97 21.90 9.70 10.48
N GLU A 98 20.60 9.78 10.82
CA GLU A 98 20.12 10.36 12.10
C GLU A 98 20.00 9.32 13.24
N ASN A 99 20.20 8.03 12.95
CA ASN A 99 20.10 6.99 13.96
C ASN A 99 21.42 6.83 14.72
N GLU A 100 21.41 7.22 16.00
CA GLU A 100 22.51 6.97 16.94
C GLU A 100 22.68 5.47 17.26
N ASP A 101 21.59 4.69 17.14
CA ASP A 101 21.54 3.26 17.51
C ASP A 101 21.94 2.27 16.41
N GLY A 102 22.36 2.74 15.23
CA GLY A 102 22.70 1.86 14.08
C GLY A 102 21.51 1.12 13.42
N ASN A 103 20.31 1.16 14.02
CA ASN A 103 19.09 0.59 13.46
C ASN A 103 18.53 1.43 12.31
N THR A 104 18.31 0.82 11.14
CA THR A 104 17.73 1.49 9.97
C THR A 104 16.21 1.62 10.11
N SER A 105 15.60 2.65 9.51
CA SER A 105 14.12 2.82 9.45
C SER A 105 13.40 1.57 8.92
N ALA A 106 14.03 0.83 7.99
CA ALA A 106 13.52 -0.44 7.50
C ALA A 106 13.46 -1.53 8.59
N SER A 107 14.47 -1.63 9.47
CA SER A 107 14.48 -2.56 10.59
C SER A 107 13.40 -2.23 11.62
N LYS A 108 13.23 -0.92 11.93
CA LYS A 108 12.17 -0.42 12.82
C LYS A 108 10.77 -0.72 12.27
N LEU A 109 10.60 -0.62 10.95
CA LEU A 109 9.35 -1.00 10.26
C LEU A 109 9.13 -2.51 10.29
N PHE A 110 10.16 -3.32 10.04
CA PHE A 110 10.04 -4.79 10.09
C PHE A 110 9.57 -5.28 11.46
N GLU A 111 10.12 -4.71 12.54
CA GLU A 111 9.67 -5.00 13.91
C GLU A 111 8.20 -4.64 14.12
N LEU A 112 7.78 -3.45 13.68
CA LEU A 112 6.37 -3.02 13.73
C LEU A 112 5.47 -4.02 13.00
N LEU A 113 5.81 -4.38 11.78
CA LEU A 113 5.00 -5.31 10.97
C LEU A 113 4.90 -6.69 11.63
N SER A 114 5.96 -7.14 12.31
CA SER A 114 5.98 -8.41 13.03
C SER A 114 5.00 -8.46 14.22
N MET A 115 4.60 -7.30 14.76
CA MET A 115 3.62 -7.19 15.85
C MET A 115 2.17 -7.00 15.36
N THR A 116 1.96 -6.92 14.05
CA THR A 116 0.64 -6.64 13.44
C THR A 116 0.10 -7.86 12.71
N GLN A 117 -1.09 -7.74 12.12
CA GLN A 117 -1.66 -8.76 11.24
C GLN A 117 -0.79 -9.10 10.02
N TYR A 118 0.20 -8.26 9.69
CA TYR A 118 1.12 -8.44 8.57
C TYR A 118 2.33 -9.33 8.91
N SER A 119 2.45 -9.81 10.15
CA SER A 119 3.58 -10.61 10.62
C SER A 119 3.86 -11.85 9.75
N SER A 120 2.80 -12.58 9.38
CA SER A 120 2.89 -13.78 8.54
C SER A 120 3.49 -13.52 7.16
N LEU A 121 3.29 -12.31 6.60
CA LEU A 121 3.79 -11.93 5.26
C LEU A 121 5.31 -11.87 5.20
N PHE A 122 5.93 -11.44 6.31
CA PHE A 122 7.36 -11.21 6.37
C PHE A 122 8.12 -12.26 7.18
N SER A 123 7.44 -13.33 7.60
CA SER A 123 8.01 -14.42 8.41
C SER A 123 9.25 -15.11 7.82
N LYS A 124 9.41 -15.07 6.49
CA LYS A 124 10.58 -15.63 5.77
C LYS A 124 11.76 -14.66 5.67
N TYR A 125 11.59 -13.41 6.12
CA TYR A 125 12.60 -12.37 6.03
C TYR A 125 13.13 -12.05 7.43
N ASN A 126 14.37 -11.56 7.49
CA ASN A 126 14.91 -10.88 8.66
C ASN A 126 15.02 -9.38 8.37
N ALA A 127 15.39 -8.58 9.38
CA ALA A 127 15.50 -7.12 9.23
C ALA A 127 16.45 -6.70 8.08
N GLU A 128 17.56 -7.42 7.90
CA GLU A 128 18.53 -7.17 6.83
C GLU A 128 17.93 -7.44 5.44
N SER A 129 17.32 -8.62 5.25
CA SER A 129 16.68 -9.01 3.99
C SER A 129 15.47 -8.14 3.67
N PHE A 130 14.74 -7.69 4.69
CA PHE A 130 13.63 -6.76 4.51
C PHE A 130 14.12 -5.40 3.99
N SER A 131 15.27 -4.92 4.49
CA SER A 131 15.84 -3.65 4.05
C SER A 131 16.32 -3.67 2.58
N SER A 132 16.71 -4.85 2.08
CA SER A 132 17.17 -5.03 0.70
C SER A 132 16.04 -5.29 -0.29
N LEU A 133 14.82 -5.59 0.16
CA LEU A 133 13.65 -5.81 -0.70
C LEU A 133 13.43 -4.61 -1.63
N SER A 134 13.33 -4.87 -2.93
CA SER A 134 12.92 -3.86 -3.89
C SER A 134 11.46 -3.44 -3.70
N PHE A 135 11.11 -2.28 -4.23
CA PHE A 135 9.73 -1.78 -4.13
C PHE A 135 8.72 -2.73 -4.81
N ALA A 136 9.09 -3.27 -5.98
CA ALA A 136 8.26 -4.23 -6.70
C ALA A 136 8.02 -5.53 -5.91
N GLU A 137 9.01 -5.98 -5.14
CA GLU A 137 8.87 -7.18 -4.30
C GLU A 137 7.91 -6.96 -3.14
N VAL A 138 7.99 -5.80 -2.48
CA VAL A 138 7.05 -5.43 -1.41
C VAL A 138 5.62 -5.34 -1.95
N GLU A 139 5.40 -4.68 -3.09
CA GLU A 139 4.09 -4.64 -3.73
C GLU A 139 3.57 -6.04 -4.07
N ARG A 140 4.44 -6.93 -4.55
CA ARG A 140 4.07 -8.31 -4.88
C ARG A 140 3.62 -9.08 -3.65
N ILE A 141 4.30 -8.92 -2.50
CA ILE A 141 3.90 -9.55 -1.23
C ILE A 141 2.48 -9.10 -0.83
N PHE A 142 2.18 -7.81 -0.93
CA PHE A 142 0.84 -7.29 -0.61
C PHE A 142 -0.22 -7.71 -1.62
N ASP A 143 0.11 -7.83 -2.91
CA ASP A 143 -0.82 -8.35 -3.91
C ASP A 143 -1.20 -9.81 -3.61
N PHE A 144 -0.24 -10.65 -3.18
CA PHE A 144 -0.54 -12.01 -2.74
C PHE A 144 -1.39 -12.04 -1.45
N PHE A 145 -1.14 -11.11 -0.53
CA PHE A 145 -1.97 -10.96 0.67
C PHE A 145 -3.43 -10.63 0.32
N PHE A 146 -3.65 -9.66 -0.58
CA PHE A 146 -4.99 -9.33 -1.07
C PHE A 146 -5.63 -10.50 -1.82
N ALA A 147 -4.86 -11.22 -2.66
CA ALA A 147 -5.37 -12.42 -3.33
C ALA A 147 -5.85 -13.49 -2.33
N GLY A 148 -5.13 -13.68 -1.23
CA GLY A 148 -5.55 -14.53 -0.11
C GLY A 148 -6.87 -14.08 0.51
N LYS A 149 -7.01 -12.79 0.80
CA LYS A 149 -8.26 -12.19 1.33
C LYS A 149 -9.43 -12.27 0.36
N ILE A 150 -9.20 -12.22 -0.95
CA ILE A 150 -10.24 -12.35 -1.97
C ILE A 150 -10.70 -13.81 -2.09
N ASN A 151 -9.76 -14.77 -2.02
CA ASN A 151 -10.09 -16.18 -2.15
C ASN A 151 -11.03 -16.69 -1.07
N SER A 152 -11.05 -16.08 0.13
CA SER A 152 -12.01 -16.44 1.18
C SER A 152 -13.45 -16.01 0.86
N LEU A 153 -13.65 -15.11 -0.10
CA LEU A 153 -14.97 -14.61 -0.51
C LEU A 153 -15.70 -15.54 -1.47
N LYS A 154 -14.99 -16.51 -2.08
CA LYS A 154 -15.57 -17.48 -3.03
C LYS A 154 -16.75 -18.28 -2.46
N TYR A 155 -16.83 -18.38 -1.13
CA TYR A 155 -17.86 -19.10 -0.42
C TYR A 155 -19.06 -18.23 -0.03
N ILE A 156 -19.02 -16.93 -0.33
CA ILE A 156 -20.11 -15.99 -0.07
C ILE A 156 -21.00 -15.92 -1.32
N PRO A 157 -22.26 -16.40 -1.27
CA PRO A 157 -23.11 -16.48 -2.45
C PRO A 157 -23.74 -15.14 -2.85
N PHE A 158 -23.89 -14.20 -1.91
CA PHE A 158 -24.55 -12.91 -2.13
C PHE A 158 -23.88 -11.80 -1.33
N GLY A 159 -23.90 -10.57 -1.88
CA GLY A 159 -23.41 -9.37 -1.19
C GLY A 159 -22.49 -8.52 -2.05
N PRO A 160 -22.16 -7.29 -1.60
CA PRO A 160 -21.18 -6.42 -2.26
C PRO A 160 -19.79 -7.07 -2.37
N GLU A 161 -19.49 -8.05 -1.51
CA GLU A 161 -18.26 -8.84 -1.51
C GLU A 161 -18.03 -9.56 -2.84
N VAL A 162 -19.10 -10.13 -3.43
CA VAL A 162 -19.03 -10.87 -4.70
C VAL A 162 -18.65 -9.95 -5.86
N ILE A 163 -19.24 -8.75 -5.89
CA ILE A 163 -18.92 -7.74 -6.91
C ILE A 163 -17.47 -7.28 -6.73
N LYS A 164 -17.04 -7.05 -5.49
CA LYS A 164 -15.67 -6.62 -5.19
C LYS A 164 -14.65 -7.69 -5.56
N GLU A 165 -14.91 -8.96 -5.26
CA GLU A 165 -14.10 -10.09 -5.71
C GLU A 165 -13.93 -10.07 -7.23
N TYR A 166 -15.05 -9.98 -7.97
CA TYR A 166 -15.03 -10.00 -9.43
C TYR A 166 -14.14 -8.90 -10.00
N ILE A 167 -14.31 -7.66 -9.51
CA ILE A 167 -13.53 -6.50 -9.95
C ILE A 167 -12.04 -6.74 -9.69
N LEU A 168 -11.67 -7.18 -8.49
CA LEU A 168 -10.27 -7.40 -8.12
C LEU A 168 -9.63 -8.53 -8.94
N ASN A 169 -10.36 -9.62 -9.18
CA ASN A 169 -9.90 -10.70 -10.05
C ASN A 169 -9.68 -10.20 -11.49
N ARG A 170 -10.57 -9.35 -12.01
CA ARG A 170 -10.43 -8.76 -13.34
C ARG A 170 -9.24 -7.80 -13.43
N GLU A 171 -9.03 -6.96 -12.43
CA GLU A 171 -7.86 -6.06 -12.36
C GLU A 171 -6.56 -6.86 -12.37
N ARG A 172 -6.50 -7.95 -11.60
CA ARG A 172 -5.34 -8.85 -11.56
C ARG A 172 -5.10 -9.54 -12.91
N GLU A 173 -6.15 -10.02 -13.57
CA GLU A 173 -6.04 -10.63 -14.89
C GLU A 173 -5.44 -9.65 -15.90
N ILE A 174 -5.94 -8.41 -15.95
CA ILE A 174 -5.42 -7.35 -16.82
C ILE A 174 -3.95 -7.04 -16.49
N LYS A 175 -3.60 -6.96 -15.20
CA LYS A 175 -2.23 -6.73 -14.75
C LYS A 175 -1.28 -7.85 -15.19
N ASN A 176 -1.70 -9.10 -15.05
CA ASN A 176 -0.94 -10.26 -15.51
C ASN A 176 -0.76 -10.27 -17.04
N MET A 177 -1.82 -9.97 -17.80
CA MET A 177 -1.71 -9.82 -19.25
C MET A 177 -0.69 -8.73 -19.63
N ARG A 178 -0.72 -7.58 -18.96
CA ARG A 178 0.26 -6.50 -19.17
C ARG A 178 1.68 -6.94 -18.86
N LEU A 179 1.90 -7.70 -17.79
CA LEU A 179 3.21 -8.25 -17.44
C LEU A 179 3.72 -9.22 -18.51
N VAL A 180 2.85 -10.11 -19.01
CA VAL A 180 3.21 -11.02 -20.12
C VAL A 180 3.59 -10.23 -21.37
N PHE A 181 2.79 -9.25 -21.78
CA PHE A 181 3.09 -8.44 -22.97
C PHE A 181 4.38 -7.63 -22.81
N ALA A 182 4.59 -7.00 -21.66
CA ALA A 182 5.81 -6.24 -21.37
C ALA A 182 7.04 -7.15 -21.40
N GLY A 183 6.98 -8.32 -20.76
CA GLY A 183 8.08 -9.28 -20.74
C GLY A 183 8.39 -9.86 -22.11
N LYS A 184 7.37 -10.17 -22.92
CA LYS A 184 7.55 -10.64 -24.30
C LYS A 184 8.18 -9.59 -25.20
N ARG A 185 7.82 -8.31 -25.04
CA ARG A 185 8.40 -7.20 -25.81
C ARG A 185 9.90 -7.02 -25.55
N VAL A 186 10.36 -7.35 -24.34
CA VAL A 186 11.78 -7.29 -23.93
C VAL A 186 12.48 -8.65 -24.10
N SER A 187 11.81 -9.62 -24.72
CA SER A 187 12.34 -10.98 -24.95
C SER A 187 12.78 -11.71 -23.67
N LEU A 188 12.11 -11.44 -22.53
CA LEU A 188 12.33 -12.21 -21.30
C LEU A 188 11.94 -13.68 -21.50
N SER A 189 12.62 -14.56 -20.77
CA SER A 189 12.28 -15.98 -20.75
C SER A 189 10.89 -16.21 -20.13
N ASN A 190 10.27 -17.34 -20.46
CA ASN A 190 8.95 -17.69 -19.90
C ASN A 190 8.99 -17.81 -18.37
N ASP A 191 10.11 -18.27 -17.81
CA ASP A 191 10.25 -18.47 -16.37
C ASP A 191 10.42 -17.14 -15.63
N GLU A 192 11.16 -16.18 -16.20
CA GLU A 192 11.24 -14.81 -15.68
C GLU A 192 9.86 -14.12 -15.68
N ILE A 193 9.08 -14.31 -16.74
CA ILE A 193 7.71 -13.75 -16.80
C ILE A 193 6.83 -14.38 -15.72
N ARG A 194 6.88 -15.71 -15.55
CA ARG A 194 6.10 -16.43 -14.53
C ARG A 194 6.39 -15.97 -13.11
N LEU A 195 7.66 -15.68 -12.78
CA LEU A 195 8.07 -15.19 -11.45
C LEU A 195 7.46 -13.83 -11.07
N ASN A 196 7.02 -13.06 -12.07
CA ASN A 196 6.46 -11.72 -11.88
C ASN A 196 4.93 -11.70 -11.91
N LEU A 197 4.28 -12.80 -12.29
CA LEU A 197 2.81 -12.91 -12.25
C LEU A 197 2.29 -12.84 -10.81
N ARG A 198 1.08 -12.31 -10.66
CA ARG A 198 0.44 -12.05 -9.37
C ARG A 198 -0.88 -12.81 -9.24
#